data_AF-A0A4R2R2H1-F1
#
_entry.id   AF-A0A4R2R2H1-F1
#
_cell.length_a   1.000
_cell.length_b   1.000
_cell.length_c   1.000
_cell.angle_alpha   90.00
_cell.angle_beta   90.00
_cell.angle_gamma   90.00
#
_symmetry.space_group_name_H-M   'P 1'
#
loop_
_entity.id
_entity.type
_entity.pdbx_description
1 polymer ?
#
loop_
_entity_poly.entity_id
_entity_poly.type
_entity_poly.pdbx_seq_one_letter_code
_entity_poly.pdbx_strand_id
1 'polypeptide(L)'
;MYDFGQDLLNATQGYAAFRHDTDQGTYVTDDVFFIGGRRGDYETGTCFDRKTGRQTERSACRIEEYQRGKWEFAMSDTIMETNALPALLGIPSR
;
A
#
# COMPACT_ATOMS: atom_id res chain seq x y z
N MET A 1 -13.72 -10.03 10.13
CA MET A 1 -12.76 -9.03 10.60
C MET A 1 -12.35 -8.23 9.39
N TYR A 2 -12.30 -6.91 9.48
CA TYR A 2 -11.91 -6.06 8.36
C TYR A 2 -10.50 -5.52 8.64
N ASP A 3 -9.52 -6.04 7.93
CA ASP A 3 -8.11 -5.73 8.08
C ASP A 3 -7.45 -5.57 6.71
N PHE A 4 -6.58 -4.57 6.60
CA PHE A 4 -5.71 -4.36 5.43
C PHE A 4 -4.38 -5.09 5.58
N GLY A 5 -4.02 -5.46 6.82
CA GLY A 5 -2.83 -6.24 7.12
C GLY A 5 -2.98 -7.68 6.69
N GLN A 6 -1.91 -8.45 6.84
CA GLN A 6 -1.91 -9.89 6.58
C GLN A 6 -1.23 -10.62 7.74
N ASP A 7 -1.66 -11.87 7.95
CA ASP A 7 -0.98 -12.78 8.87
C ASP A 7 0.41 -13.14 8.32
N LEU A 8 1.45 -12.66 9.00
CA LEU A 8 2.83 -12.85 8.58
C LEU A 8 3.32 -14.29 8.70
N LEU A 9 2.68 -15.14 9.51
CA LEU A 9 3.07 -16.54 9.62
C LEU A 9 2.60 -17.38 8.43
N ASN A 10 1.54 -16.93 7.75
CA ASN A 10 0.91 -17.63 6.63
C ASN A 10 0.99 -16.84 5.31
N ALA A 11 1.65 -15.68 5.30
CA ALA A 11 1.80 -14.85 4.12
C ALA A 11 2.64 -15.56 3.05
N THR A 12 2.12 -15.62 1.82
CA THR A 12 2.84 -16.17 0.67
C THR A 12 3.66 -15.12 -0.09
N GLN A 13 3.37 -13.84 0.15
CA GLN A 13 4.07 -12.69 -0.44
C GLN A 13 4.11 -11.52 0.56
N GLY A 14 5.27 -10.89 0.69
CA GLY A 14 5.46 -9.66 1.47
C GLY A 14 4.92 -8.44 0.74
N TYR A 15 4.17 -7.60 1.45
CA TYR A 15 3.70 -6.31 0.97
C TYR A 15 3.54 -5.34 2.16
N ALA A 16 3.98 -4.10 1.98
CA ALA A 16 3.60 -2.99 2.85
C ALA A 16 3.59 -1.67 2.06
N ALA A 17 2.53 -0.88 2.23
CA ALA A 17 2.43 0.48 1.71
C ALA A 17 2.79 1.51 2.77
N PHE A 18 3.39 2.63 2.36
CA PHE A 18 3.85 3.69 3.25
C PHE A 18 3.14 5.02 2.95
N ARG A 19 2.94 5.82 3.99
CA ARG A 19 2.40 7.19 3.93
C ARG A 19 3.09 8.11 4.94
N HIS A 20 2.94 9.42 4.75
CA HIS A 20 3.45 10.53 5.57
C HIS A 20 4.94 10.89 5.40
N ASP A 21 5.85 9.93 5.59
CA ASP A 21 7.30 10.19 5.47
C ASP A 21 7.86 9.81 4.08
N THR A 22 6.98 9.35 3.20
CA THR A 22 7.28 8.95 1.83
C THR A 22 6.26 9.53 0.87
N ASP A 23 6.64 9.66 -0.39
CA ASP A 23 5.71 10.02 -1.46
C ASP A 23 4.54 9.02 -1.54
N GLN A 24 3.35 9.50 -1.88
CA GLN A 24 2.14 8.66 -1.91
C GLN A 24 2.29 7.49 -2.89
N GLY A 25 1.75 6.32 -2.50
CA GLY A 25 1.86 5.10 -3.30
C GLY A 25 3.23 4.42 -3.22
N THR A 26 4.12 4.87 -2.32
CA THR A 26 5.33 4.14 -1.96
C THR A 26 4.97 2.80 -1.32
N TYR A 27 5.64 1.73 -1.75
CA TYR A 27 5.42 0.39 -1.21
C TYR A 27 6.68 -0.46 -1.27
N VAL A 28 6.69 -1.56 -0.52
CA VAL A 28 7.74 -2.59 -0.57
C VAL A 28 7.11 -3.97 -0.75
N THR A 29 7.76 -4.82 -1.55
CA THR A 29 7.45 -6.25 -1.67
C THR A 29 8.66 -7.09 -1.25
N ASP A 30 8.63 -8.40 -1.50
CA ASP A 30 9.79 -9.25 -1.26
C ASP A 30 11.00 -8.94 -2.14
N ASP A 31 10.77 -8.40 -3.33
CA ASP A 31 11.81 -8.22 -4.35
C ASP A 31 12.11 -6.76 -4.66
N VAL A 32 11.15 -5.85 -4.48
CA VAL A 32 11.31 -4.45 -4.88
C VAL A 32 10.88 -3.46 -3.80
N PHE A 33 11.44 -2.26 -3.86
CA PHE A 33 10.98 -1.08 -3.15
C PHE A 33 10.66 0.02 -4.14
N PHE A 34 9.44 0.52 -4.12
CA PHE A 34 8.97 1.59 -4.98
C PHE A 34 8.78 2.87 -4.18
N ILE A 35 9.42 3.95 -4.61
CA ILE A 35 9.16 5.30 -4.11
C ILE A 35 8.25 6.00 -5.11
N GLY A 36 7.06 6.41 -4.66
CA GLY A 36 6.10 7.14 -5.48
C GLY A 36 6.65 8.47 -6.00
N GLY A 37 6.09 9.01 -7.08
CA GLY A 37 6.41 10.37 -7.51
C GLY A 37 5.88 11.42 -6.54
N ARG A 38 6.42 12.65 -6.60
CA ARG A 38 6.08 13.80 -5.72
C ARG A 38 4.58 14.13 -5.59
N ARG A 39 3.73 13.63 -6.50
CA ARG A 39 2.27 13.82 -6.48
C ARG A 39 1.50 12.51 -6.34
N GLY A 40 2.16 11.46 -5.88
CA GLY A 40 1.60 10.13 -5.82
C GLY A 40 1.21 9.62 -7.19
N ASP A 41 2.11 9.79 -8.16
CA ASP A 41 1.97 9.24 -9.50
C ASP A 41 2.99 8.13 -9.74
N TYR A 42 2.55 7.09 -10.44
CA TYR A 42 3.38 5.93 -10.74
C TYR A 42 4.48 6.25 -11.75
N GLU A 43 4.16 7.04 -12.79
CA GLU A 43 5.03 7.27 -13.94
C GLU A 43 6.31 8.04 -13.63
N THR A 44 6.33 8.89 -12.60
CA THR A 44 7.54 9.58 -12.15
C THR A 44 8.18 8.95 -10.92
N GLY A 45 7.63 7.83 -10.43
CA GLY A 45 8.20 7.07 -9.32
C GLY A 45 9.48 6.32 -9.69
N THR A 46 10.21 5.91 -8.65
CA THR A 46 11.51 5.23 -8.78
C THR A 46 11.43 3.83 -8.16
N CYS A 47 11.93 2.82 -8.88
CA CYS A 47 11.94 1.44 -8.44
C CYS A 47 13.36 0.99 -8.07
N PHE A 48 13.47 0.23 -6.99
CA PHE A 48 14.72 -0.32 -6.49
C PHE A 48 14.59 -1.83 -6.31
N ASP A 49 15.62 -2.57 -6.70
CA ASP A 49 15.78 -3.97 -6.30
C ASP A 49 16.12 -4.03 -4.81
N ARG A 50 15.31 -4.75 -4.03
CA ARG A 50 15.41 -4.75 -2.56
C ARG A 50 16.66 -5.47 -2.06
N LYS A 51 17.16 -6.46 -2.80
CA LYS A 51 18.31 -7.27 -2.39
C LYS A 51 19.63 -6.51 -2.56
N THR A 52 19.73 -5.71 -3.62
CA THR A 52 20.95 -4.99 -4.00
C THR A 52 20.90 -3.50 -3.63
N GLY A 53 19.71 -2.96 -3.37
CA GLY A 53 19.48 -1.53 -3.14
C GLY A 53 19.68 -0.66 -4.38
N ARG A 54 19.86 -1.26 -5.57
CA ARG A 54 20.11 -0.53 -6.81
C ARG A 54 18.81 -0.19 -7.50
N GLN A 55 18.77 1.00 -8.11
CA GLN A 55 17.67 1.39 -8.97
C GLN A 55 17.55 0.40 -10.15
N THR A 56 16.32 -0.02 -10.45
CA THR A 56 15.98 -0.91 -11.56
C THR A 56 14.89 -0.29 -12.43
N GLU A 57 14.47 -1.00 -13.47
CA GLU A 57 13.36 -0.57 -14.33
C GLU A 57 12.07 -0.38 -13.52
N ARG A 58 11.35 0.71 -13.77
CA ARG A 58 10.08 1.01 -13.08
C ARG A 58 9.08 -0.15 -13.20
N SER A 59 9.02 -0.80 -14.35
CA SER A 59 8.14 -1.94 -14.64
C SER A 59 8.30 -3.12 -13.67
N ALA A 60 9.47 -3.26 -13.02
CA ALA A 60 9.66 -4.26 -11.98
C ALA A 60 8.80 -3.99 -10.73
N CYS A 61 8.58 -2.71 -10.42
CA CYS A 61 7.63 -2.27 -9.41
C CYS A 61 6.25 -2.18 -10.04
N ARG A 62 5.54 -3.31 -10.10
CA ARG A 62 4.19 -3.44 -10.71
C ARG A 62 3.22 -2.32 -10.33
N ILE A 63 2.46 -1.82 -11.31
CA ILE A 63 1.47 -0.74 -11.12
C ILE A 63 0.33 -1.19 -10.20
N GLU A 64 0.01 -2.49 -10.21
CA GLU A 64 -1.03 -3.11 -9.39
C GLU A 64 -0.72 -2.94 -7.89
N GLU A 65 0.54 -3.09 -7.49
CA GLU A 65 0.98 -2.93 -6.09
C GLU A 65 0.91 -1.47 -5.64
N TYR A 66 1.19 -0.53 -6.55
CA TYR A 66 0.97 0.90 -6.31
C TYR A 66 -0.52 1.23 -6.14
N GLN A 67 -1.39 0.67 -6.99
CA GLN A 67 -2.84 0.89 -6.91
C GLN A 67 -3.43 0.27 -5.65
N ARG A 68 -2.94 -0.92 -5.25
CA ARG A 68 -3.29 -1.58 -4.00
C ARG A 68 -3.07 -0.65 -2.81
N GLY A 69 -1.87 -0.08 -2.68
CA GLY A 69 -1.54 0.79 -1.54
C GLY A 69 -2.40 2.05 -1.50
N LYS A 70 -2.68 2.65 -2.66
CA LYS A 70 -3.61 3.79 -2.74
C LYS A 70 -5.03 3.43 -2.33
N TRP A 71 -5.51 2.26 -2.74
CA TRP A 71 -6.83 1.79 -2.39
C TRP A 71 -6.95 1.47 -0.89
N GLU A 72 -5.94 0.80 -0.31
CA GLU A 72 -5.90 0.48 1.12
C GLU A 72 -5.97 1.76 1.97
N PHE A 73 -5.20 2.80 1.61
CA PHE A 73 -5.28 4.08 2.31
C PHE A 73 -6.62 4.80 2.11
N ALA A 74 -7.11 4.91 0.86
CA ALA A 74 -8.38 5.57 0.60
C ALA A 74 -9.56 4.92 1.36
N MET A 75 -9.55 3.59 1.44
CA MET A 75 -10.56 2.84 2.17
C MET A 75 -10.40 2.99 3.69
N SER A 76 -9.15 2.92 4.20
CA SER A 76 -8.87 3.18 5.60
C SER A 76 -9.34 4.58 6.02
N ASP A 77 -9.04 5.60 5.22
CA ASP A 77 -9.43 6.98 5.50
C ASP A 77 -10.96 7.12 5.47
N THR A 78 -11.63 6.54 4.47
CA THR A 78 -13.11 6.51 4.40
C THR A 78 -13.72 5.89 5.65
N ILE A 79 -13.20 4.74 6.09
CA ILE A 79 -13.71 4.04 7.28
C ILE A 79 -13.59 4.89 8.53
N MET A 80 -12.45 5.57 8.69
CA MET A 80 -12.18 6.42 9.85
C MET A 80 -12.99 7.72 9.82
N GLU A 81 -13.05 8.40 8.68
CA GLU A 81 -13.74 9.70 8.52
C GLU A 81 -15.26 9.58 8.65
N THR A 82 -15.83 8.45 8.20
CA THR A 82 -17.27 8.21 8.23
C THR A 82 -17.74 7.37 9.42
N ASN A 83 -16.81 6.92 10.28
CA ASN A 83 -17.09 5.97 11.34
C ASN A 83 -17.86 4.74 10.82
N ALA A 84 -17.41 4.17 9.70
CA ALA A 84 -18.13 3.08 9.01
C ALA A 84 -17.96 1.70 9.65
N LEU A 85 -17.06 1.54 10.63
CA LEU A 85 -16.78 0.24 11.27
C LEU A 85 -18.04 -0.46 11.82
N PRO A 86 -18.95 0.21 12.56
CA PRO A 86 -20.15 -0.46 13.05
C PRO A 86 -21.00 -1.04 11.91
N ALA A 87 -21.21 -0.27 10.84
CA ALA A 87 -21.98 -0.72 9.69
C ALA A 87 -21.31 -1.91 8.98
N LEU A 88 -19.99 -1.85 8.74
CA LEU A 88 -19.23 -2.93 8.10
C LEU A 88 -19.21 -4.22 8.92
N LEU A 89 -19.27 -4.11 10.25
CA LEU A 89 -19.29 -5.25 11.16
C LEU A 89 -20.70 -5.74 11.50
N GLY A 90 -21.75 -5.13 10.93
CA GLY A 90 -23.15 -5.44 11.25
C GLY A 90 -23.54 -5.10 12.70
N ILE A 91 -22.83 -4.17 13.34
CA ILE A 91 -23.12 -3.68 14.68
C ILE A 91 -24.16 -2.56 14.55
N PRO A 92 -25.31 -2.65 15.23
CA PRO A 92 -26.32 -1.59 15.21
C PRO A 92 -25.72 -0.26 15.69
N SER A 93 -25.85 0.78 14.87
CA SER A 93 -25.59 2.15 15.31
C SER A 93 -26.61 2.53 16.39
N ARG A 94 -26.13 3.00 17.55
CA ARG A 94 -26.99 3.52 18.62
C ARG A 94 -27.68 4.82 18.20
#